data_AF-A0A0Q6RA23-F1
#
_entry.id   AF-A0A0Q6RA23-F1
#
_cell.length_a   1.000
_cell.length_b   1.000
_cell.length_c   1.000
_cell.angle_alpha   90.00
_cell.angle_beta   90.00
_cell.angle_gamma   90.00
#
_symmetry.space_group_name_H-M   'P 1'
#
loop_
_entity.id
_entity.type
_entity.pdbx_description
1 polymer ?
#
loop_
_entity_poly.entity_id
_entity_poly.type
_entity_poly.pdbx_seq_one_letter_code
_entity_poly.pdbx_strand_id
1 'polypeptide(L)' 'MQHRSEDRYIELTTRLRSVEAFCQFLSEGGTVRIAENDGAAFEDVTRVILSRQKREAEGLRKMRRNLFPESPDDDFPPSH' A
#
# COMPACT_ATOMS: atom_id res chain seq x y z
N MET A 1 -24.16 -14.33 -1.16
CA MET A 1 -22.78 -14.61 -0.69
C MET A 1 -21.71 -14.05 -1.61
N GLN A 2 -21.92 -13.97 -2.93
CA GLN A 2 -20.94 -13.41 -3.89
C GLN A 2 -20.59 -11.93 -3.67
N HIS A 3 -21.57 -11.09 -3.33
CA HIS A 3 -21.35 -9.64 -3.12
C HIS A 3 -20.31 -9.33 -2.01
N ARG A 4 -20.34 -10.09 -0.90
CA ARG A 4 -19.38 -9.90 0.20
C ARG A 4 -17.95 -10.28 -0.18
N SER A 5 -17.77 -11.23 -1.10
CA SER A 5 -16.46 -11.61 -1.61
C SER A 5 -15.93 -10.57 -2.58
N GLU A 6 -16.80 -9.99 -3.40
CA GLU A 6 -16.48 -8.89 -4.32
C GLU A 6 -16.10 -7.60 -3.57
N ASP A 7 -16.89 -7.20 -2.57
CA ASP A 7 -16.58 -6.03 -1.72
C ASP A 7 -15.21 -6.16 -1.06
N ARG A 8 -14.90 -7.36 -0.54
CA ARG A 8 -13.61 -7.65 0.10
C ARG A 8 -12.46 -7.68 -0.91
N TYR A 9 -12.70 -8.14 -2.13
CA TYR A 9 -11.72 -8.07 -3.21
C TYR A 9 -11.42 -6.60 -3.53
N ILE A 10 -12.45 -5.78 -3.75
CA ILE A 10 -12.31 -4.35 -4.05
C ILE A 10 -11.57 -3.62 -2.93
N GLU A 11 -11.92 -3.85 -1.66
CA GLU A 11 -11.27 -3.23 -0.50
C GLU A 11 -9.76 -3.56 -0.46
N LEU A 12 -9.43 -4.85 -0.56
CA LEU A 12 -8.05 -5.32 -0.49
C LEU A 12 -7.20 -4.78 -1.65
N THR A 13 -7.78 -4.76 -2.83
CA THR A 13 -7.15 -4.32 -4.08
C THR A 13 -6.98 -2.80 -4.05
N THR A 14 -7.99 -2.04 -3.60
CA THR A 14 -7.87 -0.59 -3.39
C THR A 14 -6.78 -0.23 -2.38
N ARG A 15 -6.73 -0.92 -1.24
CA ARG A 15 -5.69 -0.70 -0.22
C ARG A 15 -4.29 -0.97 -0.77
N LEU A 16 -4.10 -2.05 -1.53
CA LEU A 16 -2.82 -2.35 -2.15
C LEU A 16 -2.37 -1.20 -3.09
N ARG A 17 -3.32 -0.59 -3.82
CA ARG A 17 -3.09 0.51 -4.80
C ARG A 17 -2.55 1.72 -4.07
N SER A 18 -3.20 2.09 -2.97
CA SER A 18 -2.80 3.22 -2.15
C SER A 18 -1.41 3.02 -1.54
N VAL A 19 -1.11 1.82 -1.04
CA VAL A 19 0.20 1.52 -0.45
C VAL A 19 1.30 1.54 -1.52
N GLU A 20 1.07 0.96 -2.69
CA GLU A 20 2.03 0.98 -3.81
C GLU A 20 2.27 2.38 -4.34
N ALA A 21 1.22 3.16 -4.57
CA ALA A 21 1.31 4.55 -5.00
C ALA A 21 2.08 5.40 -3.97
N PHE A 22 1.87 5.17 -2.68
CA PHE A 22 2.62 5.85 -1.64
C PHE A 22 4.10 5.43 -1.63
N CYS A 23 4.41 4.14 -1.82
CA CYS A 23 5.79 3.69 -1.98
C CYS A 23 6.48 4.33 -3.20
N GLN A 24 5.75 4.48 -4.31
CA GLN A 24 6.23 5.13 -5.53
C GLN A 24 6.53 6.61 -5.26
N PHE A 25 5.59 7.35 -4.66
CA PHE A 25 5.78 8.74 -4.25
C PHE A 25 7.07 8.94 -3.44
N LEU A 26 7.33 8.08 -2.45
CA LEU A 26 8.55 8.16 -1.64
C LEU A 26 9.82 7.80 -2.42
N SER A 27 9.71 6.89 -3.39
CA SER A 27 10.83 6.47 -4.23
C SER A 27 11.21 7.54 -5.27
N GLU A 28 10.25 8.37 -5.67
CA GLU A 28 10.41 9.49 -6.60
C GLU A 28 10.91 10.79 -5.92
N GLY A 29 11.23 10.73 -4.63
CA GLY A 29 11.78 11.86 -3.87
C GLY A 29 10.79 12.52 -2.91
N GLY A 30 9.57 11.99 -2.80
CA GLY A 30 8.66 12.34 -1.71
C GLY A 30 9.27 12.04 -0.35
N THR A 31 9.03 12.89 0.64
CA THR A 31 9.57 12.72 1.99
C THR A 31 8.46 12.70 3.03
N VAL A 32 8.70 11.97 4.12
CA VAL A 32 7.83 11.95 5.31
C VAL A 32 8.67 12.44 6.47
N ARG A 33 8.18 13.48 7.13
CA ARG A 33 8.82 14.04 8.32
C ARG A 33 7.82 14.11 9.45
N ILE A 34 8.24 13.77 10.65
CA ILE A 34 7.41 13.77 11.85
C ILE A 34 8.04 14.64 12.93
N ALA A 35 7.21 15.30 13.72
CA ALA A 35 7.60 15.91 14.98
C ALA A 35 6.99 15.07 16.10
N GLU A 36 7.77 14.75 17.14
CA GLU A 36 7.28 13.90 18.24
C GLU A 36 6.21 14.61 19.08
N ASN A 37 6.23 15.94 19.10
CA ASN A 37 5.27 16.80 19.79
C ASN A 37 5.21 18.18 19.13
N ASP A 38 4.20 18.95 19.50
CA ASP A 38 4.00 20.30 18.99
C ASP A 38 5.18 21.20 19.38
N GLY A 39 5.80 21.82 18.37
CA GLY A 39 6.97 22.67 18.54
C GLY A 39 8.32 21.96 18.44
N ALA A 40 8.37 20.62 18.33
CA ALA A 40 9.60 19.89 18.04
C ALA A 40 10.04 20.04 16.58
N ALA A 41 11.32 19.73 16.32
CA ALA A 41 11.86 19.67 14.98
C ALA A 41 11.31 18.48 14.18
N PHE A 42 11.14 18.67 12.87
CA PHE A 42 10.72 17.61 11.97
C PHE A 42 11.88 16.70 11.59
N GLU A 43 11.81 15.43 11.99
CA GLU A 43 12.77 14.40 11.64
C GLU A 43 12.35 13.66 10.38
N ASP A 44 13.32 13.38 9.50
CA ASP A 44 13.07 12.59 8.29
C ASP A 44 12.98 11.10 8.62
N VAL A 45 11.80 10.54 8.41
CA VAL A 45 11.50 9.12 8.63
C VAL A 45 11.18 8.38 7.33
N THR A 46 11.45 9.00 6.18
CA THR A 46 11.09 8.50 4.84
C THR A 46 11.53 7.05 4.62
N ARG A 47 12.78 6.72 4.97
CA ARG A 47 13.33 5.35 4.79
C ARG A 47 12.63 4.31 5.65
N VAL A 48 12.28 4.68 6.88
CA VAL A 48 11.58 3.81 7.82
C VAL A 48 10.16 3.55 7.33
N ILE A 49 9.46 4.61 6.92
CA ILE A 49 8.10 4.53 6.40
C ILE A 49 8.08 3.72 5.09
N LEU A 50 8.96 3.99 4.14
CA LEU A 50 9.05 3.23 2.89
C LEU A 50 9.26 1.73 3.15
N SER A 51 10.17 1.39 4.06
CA SER A 51 10.44 -0.02 4.40
C SER A 51 9.21 -0.70 5.01
N ARG A 52 8.47 0.00 5.87
CA ARG A 52 7.23 -0.51 6.47
C ARG A 52 6.14 -0.72 5.41
N GLN A 53 5.94 0.26 4.53
CA GLN A 53 4.91 0.22 3.49
C GLN A 53 5.19 -0.87 2.45
N LYS A 54 6.46 -1.11 2.09
CA LYS A 54 6.84 -2.24 1.23
C LYS A 54 6.46 -3.60 1.84
N ARG A 55 6.71 -3.80 3.13
CA ARG A 55 6.30 -5.03 3.84
C ARG A 55 4.78 -5.18 3.90
N GLU A 56 4.06 -4.08 4.08
CA GLU A 56 2.59 -4.09 4.04
C GLU A 56 2.07 -4.48 2.66
N ALA A 57 2.62 -3.89 1.59
CA ALA A 57 2.27 -4.25 0.21
C ALA A 57 2.49 -5.75 -0.07
N GLU A 58 3.63 -6.31 0.35
CA GLU A 58 3.90 -7.74 0.23
C GLU A 58 2.87 -8.61 0.97
N GLY A 59 2.50 -8.22 2.19
CA GLY A 59 1.47 -8.87 2.97
C GLY A 59 0.10 -8.84 2.27
N LEU A 60 -0.28 -7.68 1.74
CA LEU A 60 -1.53 -7.50 0.99
C LEU A 60 -1.56 -8.31 -0.30
N ARG A 61 -0.45 -8.33 -1.07
CA ARG A 61 -0.33 -9.17 -2.27
C ARG A 61 -0.49 -10.65 -1.95
N LYS A 62 0.18 -11.12 -0.89
CA LYS A 62 0.05 -12.51 -0.44
C LYS A 62 -1.38 -12.82 0.00
N MET A 63 -2.02 -11.91 0.73
CA MET A 63 -3.41 -12.07 1.15
C MET A 63 -4.36 -12.13 -0.05
N ARG A 64 -4.19 -11.26 -1.05
CA ARG A 64 -5.01 -11.23 -2.27
C ARG A 64 -4.93 -12.56 -3.00
N ARG A 65 -3.72 -13.02 -3.31
CA ARG A 65 -3.50 -14.31 -4.01
C ARG A 65 -4.09 -15.50 -3.28
N ASN A 66 -4.03 -15.50 -1.95
CA ASN A 66 -4.58 -16.59 -1.14
C ASN A 66 -6.12 -16.59 -1.09
N LEU A 67 -6.74 -15.42 -1.06
CA LEU A 67 -8.20 -15.28 -0.95
C LEU A 67 -8.90 -15.31 -2.31
N PHE A 68 -8.23 -14.87 -3.36
CA PHE A 68 -8.77 -14.71 -4.71
C PHE A 68 -7.79 -15.27 -5.76
N PRO A 69 -7.52 -16.58 -5.76
CA PRO A 69 -6.54 -17.21 -6.66
C PRO A 69 -6.96 -17.18 -8.13
N GLU A 70 -8.27 -17.11 -8.40
CA GLU A 70 -8.85 -17.07 -9.75
C GLU A 70 -8.81 -15.66 -10.38
N SER A 71 -8.42 -14.64 -9.61
CA SER A 71 -8.31 -13.26 -10.08
C SER A 71 -6.86 -12.98 -10.50
N PRO A 72 -6.58 -12.73 -11.79
CA PRO A 72 -5.21 -12.52 -12.27
C PRO A 72 -4.61 -11.23 -11.68
N ASP A 73 -3.29 -11.26 -11.46
CA ASP A 73 -2.54 -10.11 -10.96
C ASP A 73 -2.59 -8.90 -11.93
N ASP A 74 -2.94 -9.13 -13.21
CA ASP A 74 -2.98 -8.15 -14.32
C ASP A 74 -4.03 -7.03 -14.18
N ASP A 75 -5.02 -7.17 -13.29
CA ASP A 75 -5.89 -6.03 -12.91
C ASP A 75 -5.15 -5.00 -12.05
N PHE A 76 -3.83 -5.19 -11.86
CA PHE A 76 -3.04 -4.43 -10.92
C PHE A 76 -1.56 -4.26 -11.28
N PRO A 77 -1.11 -3.04 -11.60
CA PRO A 77 -1.90 -1.85 -11.95
C PRO A 77 -2.31 -1.88 -13.44
N PRO A 78 -3.50 -1.37 -13.80
CA PRO A 78 -3.81 -1.12 -15.21
C PRO A 78 -2.91 -0.01 -15.76
N SER A 79 -2.50 -0.22 -17.00
CA SER A 79 -1.64 0.64 -17.82
C SER A 79 -2.08 2.11 -17.79
N HIS A 80 -1.12 3.00 -17.53
CA HIS A 80 -1.23 4.41 -17.90
C HIS A 80 -1.44 4.59 -19.41
#